data_AF-A0A7G8DR26-F1
#
_entry.id   AF-A0A7G8DR26-F1
#
_cell.length_a   1.000
_cell.length_b   1.000
_cell.length_c   1.000
_cell.angle_alpha   90.00
_cell.angle_beta   90.00
_cell.angle_gamma   90.00
#
_symmetry.space_group_name_H-M   'P 1'
#
loop_
_entity.id
_entity.type
_entity.pdbx_description
1 polymer ?
#
loop_
_entity_poly.entity_id
_entity_poly.type
_entity_poly.pdbx_seq_one_letter_code
_entity_poly.pdbx_strand_id
1 'polypeptide(L)' 'MNASKKSPACFLRWSIHKVTKGLYAVSATIDGSDYDFVGNFRSIQEAQTAGRRYIQDLLHNSLSGGRLSLRTVKSSVA' A
#
# COMPACT_ATOMS: atom_id res chain seq x y z
N MET A 1 -32.15 2.45 20.43
CA MET A 1 -31.33 3.04 19.34
C MET A 1 -30.14 2.14 19.11
N ASN A 2 -30.17 1.32 18.05
CA ASN A 2 -29.04 0.48 17.67
C ASN A 2 -27.96 1.40 17.09
N ALA A 3 -27.00 1.80 17.93
CA ALA A 3 -25.73 2.30 17.45
C ALA A 3 -25.06 1.12 16.72
N SER A 4 -25.34 0.98 15.43
CA SER A 4 -24.50 0.21 14.52
C SER A 4 -23.12 0.84 14.66
N LYS A 5 -22.29 0.25 15.51
CA LYS A 5 -20.87 0.56 15.58
C LYS A 5 -20.38 0.22 14.19
N LYS A 6 -20.32 1.22 13.31
CA LYS A 6 -19.52 1.17 12.11
C LYS A 6 -18.12 0.91 12.64
N SER A 7 -17.74 -0.37 12.72
CA SER A 7 -16.34 -0.73 12.85
C SER A 7 -15.63 0.13 11.82
N PRO A 8 -14.60 0.91 12.18
CA PRO A 8 -13.82 1.61 11.18
C PRO A 8 -13.33 0.49 10.26
N ALA A 9 -13.95 0.41 9.08
CA ALA A 9 -13.49 -0.50 8.07
C ALA A 9 -12.21 0.16 7.61
N CYS A 10 -11.09 -0.28 8.20
CA CYS A 10 -9.76 0.18 7.83
C CYS A 10 -9.56 -0.23 6.36
N PHE A 11 -9.97 0.62 5.43
CA PHE A 11 -10.00 0.29 4.01
C PHE A 11 -8.61 0.51 3.46
N LEU A 12 -7.76 -0.49 3.66
CA LEU A 12 -6.48 -0.59 2.98
C LEU A 12 -6.73 -0.95 1.52
N ARG A 13 -6.40 -0.03 0.62
CA ARG A 13 -6.58 -0.22 -0.83
C ARG A 13 -5.32 0.18 -1.58
N TRP A 14 -4.91 -0.60 -2.59
CA TRP A 14 -3.83 -0.19 -3.50
C TRP A 14 -4.42 0.17 -4.86
N SER A 15 -3.73 1.08 -5.55
CA SER A 15 -4.04 1.52 -6.91
C SER A 15 -2.79 1.43 -7.77
N ILE A 16 -3.00 1.14 -9.06
CA ILE A 16 -1.92 1.04 -10.04
C ILE A 16 -2.14 2.12 -11.10
N HIS A 17 -1.15 2.96 -11.29
CA HIS A 17 -1.15 4.04 -12.24
C HIS A 17 -0.18 3.71 -13.37
N LYS A 18 -0.65 3.72 -14.62
CA LYS A 18 0.23 3.58 -15.78
C LYS A 18 0.92 4.92 -16.02
N VAL A 19 2.23 4.98 -15.81
CA VAL A 19 3.01 6.21 -15.97
C VAL A 19 3.47 6.36 -17.41
N THR A 20 4.02 5.29 -17.99
CA THR A 20 4.43 5.24 -19.39
C THR A 20 4.36 3.81 -19.93
N LYS A 21 4.75 3.60 -21.19
CA LYS A 21 4.81 2.25 -21.79
C LYS A 21 5.81 1.40 -21.01
N GLY A 22 5.32 0.36 -20.35
CA GLY A 22 6.14 -0.54 -19.55
C GLY A 22 6.56 0.02 -18.19
N LEU A 23 5.85 1.02 -17.65
CA LEU A 23 6.07 1.53 -16.30
C LEU A 23 4.74 1.76 -15.57
N TYR A 24 4.60 1.12 -14.42
CA TYR A 24 3.43 1.14 -13.56
C TYR A 24 3.83 1.57 -12.16
N ALA A 25 3.23 2.65 -11.67
CA ALA A 25 3.38 3.11 -10.29
C ALA A 25 2.31 2.45 -9.41
N VAL A 26 2.67 2.06 -8.20
CA VAL A 26 1.73 1.52 -7.21
C VAL A 26 1.70 2.46 -6.01
N SER A 27 0.50 2.80 -5.57
CA SER A 27 0.24 3.56 -4.36
C SER A 27 -0.75 2.82 -3.49
N ALA A 28 -0.51 2.78 -2.18
CA ALA A 28 -1.44 2.29 -1.19
C ALA A 28 -2.13 3.48 -0.51
N THR A 29 -3.40 3.30 -0.14
CA THR A 29 -4.13 4.24 0.69
C THR A 29 -4.72 3.55 1.91
N ILE A 30 -4.68 4.25 3.04
CA ILE A 30 -5.30 3.84 4.30
C ILE A 30 -6.44 4.82 4.56
N ASP A 31 -7.67 4.30 4.63
CA ASP A 31 -8.89 5.06 4.89
C ASP A 31 -9.16 6.23 3.92
N GLY A 32 -8.49 6.23 2.76
CA GLY A 32 -8.61 7.26 1.74
C GLY A 32 -7.92 8.58 2.07
N SER A 33 -7.19 8.66 3.18
CA SER A 33 -6.51 9.87 3.65
C SER A 33 -5.00 9.75 3.66
N ASP A 34 -4.48 8.61 4.13
CA ASP A 34 -3.04 8.35 4.08
C ASP A 34 -2.69 7.69 2.76
N TYR A 35 -1.68 8.22 2.08
CA TYR A 35 -1.16 7.65 0.84
C TYR A 35 0.31 7.28 1.04
N ASP A 36 0.67 6.06 0.65
CA ASP A 36 2.06 5.64 0.59
C ASP A 36 2.43 5.18 -0.82
N PHE A 37 3.62 5.55 -1.26
CA PHE A 37 4.16 5.18 -2.55
C PHE A 37 4.93 3.87 -2.44
N VAL A 38 4.39 2.81 -3.05
CA VAL A 38 4.95 1.46 -2.96
C VAL A 38 6.14 1.29 -3.91
N GLY A 39 6.06 1.87 -5.11
CA GLY A 39 7.15 1.81 -6.09
C GLY A 39 6.70 1.81 -7.54
N ASN A 40 7.69 1.66 -8.43
CA ASN A 40 7.51 1.57 -9.87
C ASN A 40 7.89 0.16 -10.37
N PHE A 41 7.09 -0.38 -11.27
CA PHE A 41 7.22 -1.75 -11.78
C PHE A 41 7.11 -1.77 -13.30
N ARG A 42 7.78 -2.73 -13.93
CA ARG A 42 7.81 -2.83 -15.40
C ARG A 42 6.60 -3.57 -15.98
N SER A 43 5.92 -4.35 -15.15
CA SER A 43 4.73 -5.11 -15.51
C SER A 43 3.55 -4.87 -14.57
N ILE A 44 2.34 -5.05 -15.08
CA ILE A 44 1.11 -4.98 -14.28
C ILE A 44 1.08 -6.10 -13.23
N GLN A 45 1.57 -7.30 -13.59
CA GLN A 45 1.58 -8.44 -12.67
C GLN A 45 2.49 -8.20 -11.45
N GLU A 46 3.69 -7.65 -11.66
CA GLU A 46 4.57 -7.25 -10.56
C GLU A 46 3.93 -6.15 -9.71
N ALA A 47 3.36 -5.14 -10.34
CA ALA A 47 2.68 -4.04 -9.65
C ALA A 47 1.51 -4.54 -8.77
N GLN A 48 0.70 -5.47 -9.28
CA GLN A 48 -0.39 -6.10 -8.53
C GLN A 48 0.12 -6.96 -7.37
N THR A 49 1.22 -7.68 -7.59
CA THR A 49 1.83 -8.52 -6.55
C THR A 49 2.43 -7.66 -5.44
N ALA A 50 3.11 -6.57 -5.81
CA ALA A 50 3.68 -5.62 -4.86
C ALA A 50 2.60 -4.91 -4.04
N GLY A 51 1.53 -4.42 -4.67
CA GLY A 51 0.41 -3.80 -3.96
C GLY A 51 -0.26 -4.73 -2.95
N ARG A 52 -0.50 -5.99 -3.36
CA ARG A 52 -1.05 -7.03 -2.46
C ARG A 52 -0.15 -7.29 -1.26
N ARG A 53 1.15 -7.51 -1.50
CA ARG A 53 2.13 -7.77 -0.44
C ARG A 53 2.23 -6.59 0.52
N TYR A 54 2.34 -5.37 -0.01
CA TYR A 54 2.43 -4.16 0.80
C TYR A 54 1.24 -4.03 1.76
N ILE A 55 0.01 -4.24 1.29
CA ILE A 55 -1.17 -4.18 2.17
C ILE A 55 -1.24 -5.33 3.16
N GLN A 56 -0.86 -6.54 2.76
CA GLN A 56 -0.80 -7.69 3.65
C GLN A 56 0.20 -7.45 4.80
N ASP A 57 1.39 -6.93 4.47
CA ASP A 57 2.42 -6.57 5.44
C ASP A 57 1.93 -5.44 6.36
N LEU A 58 1.27 -4.42 5.80
CA LEU A 58 0.75 -3.31 6.59
C LEU A 58 -0.38 -3.75 7.52
N LEU A 59 -1.26 -4.65 7.10
CA LEU A 59 -2.31 -5.21 7.94
C LEU A 59 -1.73 -6.01 9.12
N HIS A 60 -0.72 -6.86 8.87
CA HIS A 60 -0.05 -7.62 9.94
C HIS A 60 0.70 -6.71 10.92
N ASN A 61 1.30 -5.62 10.44
CA ASN A 61 2.02 -4.67 11.28
C ASN A 61 1.06 -3.75 12.08
N SER A 62 -0.04 -3.34 11.46
CA SER A 62 -1.13 -2.56 12.09
C SER A 62 -1.76 -3.31 13.27
N LEU A 63 -2.03 -4.61 13.09
CA LEU A 63 -2.52 -5.49 14.16
C LEU A 63 -1.51 -5.70 15.30
N SER A 64 -0.23 -5.45 15.03
CA SER A 64 0.85 -5.54 16.03
C SER A 64 1.12 -4.21 16.76
N GLY A 65 0.28 -3.18 16.55
CA GLY A 65 0.36 -1.91 17.28
C GLY A 65 1.55 -1.02 16.91
N GLY A 66 2.30 -1.35 15.86
CA GLY A 66 3.48 -0.61 15.42
C GLY A 66 3.22 0.06 14.07
N ARG A 67 3.01 1.38 14.07
CA ARG A 67 3.00 2.21 12.86
C ARG A 67 4.42 2.23 12.29
N LEU A 68 4.79 1.19 11.54
CA LEU A 68 6.14 1.07 11.01
C LEU A 68 6.37 2.07 9.89
N SER A 69 7.27 3.01 10.17
CA SER A 69 8.05 3.76 9.20
C SER A 69 8.76 2.76 8.28
N LEU A 70 8.13 2.38 7.18
CA LEU A 70 8.81 1.72 6.07
C LEU A 70 9.72 2.75 5.41
N ARG A 71 10.90 2.91 6.00
CA ARG A 71 12.01 3.62 5.37
C ARG A 71 12.20 3.03 3.98
N THR A 72 11.96 3.89 2.98
CA THR A 72 12.50 3.78 1.63
C THR A 72 13.87 3.09 1.71
N VAL A 73 13.93 1.85 1.22
CA VAL A 73 15.20 1.21 0.87
C VAL A 73 15.75 2.02 -0.30
N LYS A 74 16.53 3.04 0.05
CA LYS A 74 17.41 3.75 -0.87
C LYS A 74 18.35 2.68 -1.40
N SER A 75 18.19 2.34 -2.67
CA SER A 75 19.08 1.46 -3.40
C SER A 75 20.50 2.04 -3.31
N SER A 76 21.32 1.46 -2.44
CA SER A 76 22.76 1.67 -2.45
C SER A 76 23.32 0.85 -3.60
N VAL A 77 23.49 1.50 -4.74
CA VAL A 77 24.48 1.08 -5.73
C VAL A 77 25.76 1.82 -5.35
N ALA A 78 26.70 1.09 -4.77
CA ALA A 78 28.11 1.44 -4.71
C ALA A 78 28.81 0.77 -5.91
#